data_AF-N6U0Q4-F1
#
_entry.id   AF-N6U0Q4-F1
#
_cell.length_a   1.000
_cell.length_b   1.000
_cell.length_c   1.000
_cell.angle_alpha   90.00
_cell.angle_beta   90.00
_cell.angle_gamma   90.00
#
_symmetry.space_group_name_H-M   'P 1'
#
loop_
_entity.id
_entity.type
_entity.pdbx_description
1 polymer ?
#
loop_
_entity_poly.entity_id
_entity_poly.type
_entity_poly.pdbx_seq_one_letter_code
_entity_poly.pdbx_strand_id
1 'polypeptide(L)'
;MYPNDSCMELVKEYLNSLASECLASLSARLGVSKYFFRDQPSSLDVVVYSYVAPLVKLPFPSNDLSIVVALWPNLVSFINRIDAKFLPELPKESKYIKNEAKLKTSDDEVSYVAISILTVSAISLLWGFAVSKGFISSKLF
;
A
#
# COMPACT_ATOMS: atom_id res chain seq x y z
N MET A 1 -4.54 -20.47 19.84
CA MET A 1 -3.12 -20.85 19.83
C MET A 1 -2.54 -20.20 18.58
N TYR A 2 -1.85 -19.05 18.72
CA TYR A 2 -1.27 -18.36 17.57
C TYR A 2 -0.13 -19.23 17.00
N PRO A 3 0.04 -19.33 15.68
CA PRO A 3 1.19 -20.02 15.10
C PRO A 3 2.48 -19.35 15.59
N ASN A 4 3.41 -20.16 16.09
CA ASN A 4 4.69 -19.72 16.64
C ASN A 4 5.53 -19.00 15.56
N ASP A 5 6.30 -17.97 15.92
CA ASP A 5 7.04 -17.13 14.97
C ASP A 5 7.96 -17.94 14.03
N SER A 6 8.53 -19.04 14.53
CA SER A 6 9.36 -19.97 13.74
C SER A 6 8.60 -20.62 12.57
N CYS A 7 7.29 -20.84 12.69
CA CYS A 7 6.47 -21.37 11.60
C CYS A 7 6.28 -20.34 10.50
N MET A 8 6.08 -19.07 10.88
CA MET A 8 5.91 -17.97 9.93
C MET A 8 7.19 -17.69 9.14
N GLU A 9 8.36 -17.79 9.78
CA GLU A 9 9.66 -17.67 9.09
C GLU A 9 9.87 -18.77 8.05
N LEU A 10 9.57 -20.03 8.39
CA LEU A 10 9.68 -21.15 7.44
C LEU A 10 8.73 -21.00 6.26
N VAL A 11 7.49 -20.56 6.50
CA VAL A 11 6.52 -20.29 5.43
C VAL A 11 7.00 -19.14 4.54
N LYS A 12 7.56 -18.07 5.13
CA LYS A 12 8.14 -16.94 4.37
C LYS A 12 9.29 -17.39 3.49
N GLU A 13 10.20 -18.21 4.00
CA GLU A 13 11.33 -18.76 3.24
C GLU A 13 10.86 -19.63 2.07
N TYR A 14 9.93 -20.55 2.34
CA TYR A 14 9.34 -21.41 1.30
C TYR A 14 8.66 -20.59 0.20
N LEU A 15 7.88 -19.57 0.57
CA LEU A 15 7.21 -18.66 -0.37
C LEU A 15 8.23 -17.87 -1.20
N ASN A 16 9.30 -17.37 -0.60
CA ASN A 16 10.34 -16.63 -1.31
C ASN A 16 11.08 -17.50 -2.32
N SER A 17 11.38 -18.76 -1.96
CA SER A 17 11.97 -19.72 -2.88
C SER A 17 11.07 -19.98 -4.08
N LEU A 18 9.79 -20.30 -3.82
CA LEU A 18 8.81 -20.59 -4.87
C LEU A 18 8.59 -19.38 -5.78
N ALA A 19 8.49 -18.18 -5.22
CA ALA A 19 8.36 -16.95 -5.99
C ALA A 19 9.58 -16.72 -6.89
N SER A 20 10.79 -16.98 -6.38
CA SER A 20 12.03 -16.84 -7.15
C SER A 20 12.10 -17.81 -8.33
N GLU A 21 11.71 -19.06 -8.13
CA GLU A 21 11.64 -20.08 -9.19
C GLU A 21 10.61 -19.73 -10.27
N CYS A 22 9.43 -19.23 -9.86
CA CYS A 22 8.41 -18.76 -10.80
C CYS A 22 8.90 -17.56 -11.62
N LEU A 23 9.52 -16.57 -10.97
CA LEU A 23 10.08 -15.39 -11.65
C LEU A 23 11.21 -15.76 -12.60
N ALA A 24 12.08 -16.70 -12.21
CA ALA A 24 13.12 -17.23 -13.08
C ALA A 24 12.52 -17.88 -14.34
N SER A 25 11.48 -18.70 -14.17
CA SER A 25 10.79 -19.38 -15.27
C SER A 25 10.09 -18.39 -16.21
N LEU A 26 9.42 -17.37 -15.65
CA LEU A 26 8.80 -16.29 -16.42
C LEU A 26 9.85 -15.49 -17.18
N SER A 27 10.97 -15.16 -16.53
CA SER A 27 12.09 -14.44 -17.14
C SER A 27 12.70 -15.22 -18.30
N ALA A 28 12.97 -16.52 -18.10
CA ALA A 28 13.48 -17.40 -19.15
C ALA A 28 12.52 -17.50 -20.33
N ARG A 29 11.21 -17.59 -20.05
CA ARG A 29 10.17 -17.65 -21.09
C ARG A 29 10.04 -16.34 -21.88
N LEU A 30 10.14 -15.20 -21.21
CA LEU A 30 10.11 -13.89 -21.86
C LEU A 30 11.38 -13.67 -22.71
N GLY A 31 12.54 -14.05 -22.16
CA GLY A 31 13.83 -13.90 -22.80
C GLY A 31 14.08 -12.45 -23.24
N VAL A 32 14.37 -12.27 -24.53
CA VAL A 32 14.57 -10.95 -25.18
C VAL A 32 13.31 -10.42 -25.86
N SER A 33 12.19 -11.14 -25.75
CA SER A 33 10.94 -10.78 -26.43
C SER A 33 10.24 -9.60 -25.77
N LYS A 34 9.42 -8.87 -26.54
CA LYS A 34 8.58 -7.79 -26.00
C LYS A 34 7.39 -8.33 -25.19
N TYR A 35 6.84 -9.47 -25.58
CA TYR A 35 5.71 -10.13 -24.95
C TYR A 35 5.99 -11.64 -24.87
N PHE A 36 5.21 -12.36 -24.06
CA PHE A 36 5.35 -13.81 -23.89
C PHE A 36 5.07 -14.61 -25.18
N PHE A 37 4.30 -14.02 -26.11
CA PHE A 37 4.13 -14.52 -27.49
C PHE A 37 4.78 -13.59 -28.53
N ARG A 38 5.95 -13.05 -28.18
CA ARG A 38 6.85 -12.27 -29.04
C ARG A 38 6.38 -10.84 -29.31
N ASP A 39 5.66 -10.61 -30.40
CA ASP A 39 5.44 -9.25 -30.93
C ASP A 39 4.09 -8.64 -30.57
N GLN A 40 3.11 -9.46 -30.20
CA GLN A 40 1.80 -8.99 -29.79
C GLN A 40 1.52 -9.34 -28.33
N PRO A 41 0.86 -8.43 -27.58
CA PRO A 41 0.36 -8.74 -26.25
C PRO A 41 -0.67 -9.86 -26.34
N SER A 42 -0.70 -10.69 -25.32
CA SER A 42 -1.65 -11.79 -25.16
C SER A 42 -2.35 -11.73 -23.81
N SER A 43 -3.34 -12.60 -23.61
CA SER A 43 -3.95 -12.81 -22.30
C SER A 43 -2.93 -13.19 -21.23
N LEU A 44 -1.88 -13.95 -21.58
CA LEU A 44 -0.81 -14.30 -20.66
C LEU A 44 -0.04 -13.06 -20.19
N ASP A 45 0.24 -12.11 -21.09
CA ASP A 45 0.92 -10.86 -20.72
C ASP A 45 0.10 -10.05 -19.71
N VAL A 46 -1.23 -10.00 -19.87
CA VAL A 46 -2.13 -9.33 -18.92
C VAL A 46 -2.10 -10.01 -17.56
N VAL A 47 -2.14 -11.35 -17.52
CA VAL A 47 -2.06 -12.13 -16.28
C VAL A 47 -0.71 -11.92 -15.61
N VAL A 48 0.40 -12.04 -16.33
CA VAL A 48 1.74 -11.84 -15.73
C VAL A 48 1.88 -10.40 -15.23
N TYR A 49 1.40 -9.42 -15.98
CA TYR A 49 1.41 -8.02 -15.56
C TYR A 49 0.62 -7.80 -14.28
N SER A 50 -0.58 -8.37 -14.14
CA SER A 50 -1.43 -8.15 -12.96
C SER A 50 -0.81 -8.66 -11.66
N TYR A 51 0.02 -9.71 -11.73
CA TYR A 51 0.75 -10.23 -10.57
C TYR A 51 2.07 -9.50 -10.31
N VAL A 52 2.86 -9.23 -11.36
CA VAL A 52 4.22 -8.70 -11.20
C VAL A 52 4.23 -7.17 -11.03
N ALA A 53 3.33 -6.43 -11.68
CA ALA A 53 3.29 -4.98 -11.57
C ALA A 53 3.11 -4.48 -10.12
N PRO A 54 2.22 -5.06 -9.29
CA PRO A 54 2.13 -4.71 -7.87
C PRO A 54 3.44 -4.91 -7.11
N LEU A 55 4.16 -6.02 -7.36
CA LEU A 55 5.43 -6.34 -6.69
C LEU A 55 6.53 -5.31 -7.00
N VAL A 56 6.49 -4.74 -8.20
CA VAL A 56 7.44 -3.71 -8.66
C VAL A 56 7.06 -2.31 -8.17
N LYS A 57 5.76 -2.01 -8.11
CA LYS A 57 5.27 -0.63 -8.01
C LYS A 57 4.69 -0.25 -6.65
N LEU A 58 4.27 -1.23 -5.86
CA LEU A 58 3.69 -0.95 -4.54
C LEU A 58 4.79 -0.81 -3.48
N PRO A 59 4.63 0.13 -2.55
CA PRO A 59 5.42 0.23 -1.34
C PRO A 59 4.99 -0.89 -0.39
N PHE A 60 5.79 -1.93 -0.31
CA PHE A 60 5.58 -2.92 0.72
C PHE A 60 6.22 -2.44 2.04
N PRO A 61 5.69 -2.85 3.21
CA PRO A 61 6.31 -2.56 4.50
C PRO A 61 7.77 -3.03 4.59
N SER A 62 8.11 -4.10 3.84
CA SER A 62 9.49 -4.55 3.61
C SER A 62 9.78 -4.58 2.11
N ASN A 63 11.01 -4.21 1.73
CA ASN A 63 11.42 -4.17 0.32
C ASN A 63 11.85 -5.53 -0.23
N ASP A 64 11.76 -6.61 0.56
CA ASP A 64 12.25 -7.95 0.22
C ASP A 64 11.76 -8.41 -1.16
N LEU A 65 10.45 -8.26 -1.44
CA LEU A 65 9.84 -8.71 -2.69
C LEU A 65 10.27 -7.88 -3.90
N SER A 66 10.37 -6.56 -3.74
CA SER A 66 10.81 -5.68 -4.81
C SER A 66 12.28 -5.94 -5.17
N ILE A 67 13.12 -6.28 -4.18
CA ILE A 67 14.51 -6.71 -4.41
C ILE A 67 14.56 -8.02 -5.19
N VAL A 68 13.75 -9.01 -4.83
CA VAL A 68 13.69 -10.30 -5.54
C VAL A 68 13.27 -10.12 -7.00
N VAL A 69 12.27 -9.28 -7.29
CA VAL A 69 11.85 -9.00 -8.67
C VAL A 69 12.92 -8.21 -9.44
N ALA A 70 13.67 -7.33 -8.77
CA ALA A 70 14.74 -6.56 -9.39
C ALA A 70 15.90 -7.43 -9.92
N LEU A 71 16.05 -8.68 -9.45
CA LEU A 71 16.99 -9.66 -10.01
C LEU A 71 16.68 -10.02 -11.48
N TRP A 72 15.47 -9.72 -11.95
CA TRP A 72 14.98 -10.06 -13.28
C TRP A 72 14.64 -8.79 -14.10
N PRO A 73 15.65 -8.07 -14.62
CA PRO A 73 15.47 -6.75 -15.23
C PRO A 73 14.64 -6.77 -16.52
N ASN A 74 14.57 -7.90 -17.23
CA ASN A 74 13.70 -8.09 -18.39
C ASN A 74 12.21 -8.08 -18.01
N LEU A 75 11.85 -8.64 -16.85
CA LEU A 75 10.48 -8.58 -16.32
C LEU A 75 10.12 -7.16 -15.90
N VAL A 76 11.02 -6.45 -15.21
CA VAL A 76 10.81 -5.03 -14.87
C VAL A 76 10.62 -4.19 -16.14
N SER A 77 11.45 -4.42 -17.17
CA SER A 77 11.32 -3.77 -18.47
C SER A 77 10.01 -4.11 -19.19
N PHE A 78 9.50 -5.32 -19.00
CA PHE A 78 8.19 -5.75 -19.50
C PHE A 78 7.05 -4.98 -18.83
N ILE A 79 7.07 -4.81 -17.51
CA ILE A 79 6.08 -3.99 -16.78
C ILE A 79 6.09 -2.54 -17.30
N ASN A 80 7.27 -1.92 -17.39
CA ASN A 80 7.42 -0.55 -17.89
C ASN A 80 6.91 -0.39 -19.33
N ARG A 81 7.08 -1.43 -20.16
CA ARG A 81 6.59 -1.43 -21.56
C ARG A 81 5.07 -1.52 -21.64
N ILE A 82 4.44 -2.34 -20.80
CA ILE A 82 2.98 -2.41 -20.73
C ILE A 82 2.41 -1.08 -20.24
N ASP A 83 3.03 -0.48 -19.22
CA ASP A 83 2.64 0.85 -18.74
C ASP A 83 2.63 1.89 -19.85
N ALA A 84 3.77 2.03 -20.54
CA ALA A 84 3.93 3.03 -21.58
C ALA A 84 2.95 2.83 -22.75
N LYS A 85 2.58 1.58 -23.05
CA LYS A 85 1.75 1.26 -24.22
C LYS A 85 0.25 1.31 -23.92
N PHE A 86 -0.18 0.77 -22.77
CA PHE A 86 -1.60 0.56 -22.47
C PHE A 86 -2.12 1.47 -21.37
N LEU A 87 -1.23 2.06 -20.57
CA LEU A 87 -1.56 2.85 -19.40
C LEU A 87 -0.81 4.21 -19.39
N PRO A 88 -0.74 4.96 -20.51
CA PRO A 88 0.09 6.15 -20.62
C PRO A 88 -0.33 7.27 -19.65
N GLU A 89 -1.62 7.33 -19.30
CA GLU A 89 -2.19 8.33 -18.41
C GLU A 89 -2.06 7.95 -16.92
N LEU A 90 -1.55 6.75 -16.60
CA LEU A 90 -1.39 6.39 -15.20
C LEU A 90 -0.27 7.22 -14.57
N PRO A 91 -0.52 7.83 -13.39
CA PRO A 91 0.53 8.47 -12.62
C PRO A 91 1.65 7.46 -12.37
N LYS A 92 2.88 7.79 -12.83
CA LYS A 92 4.07 6.96 -12.59
C LYS A 92 4.39 6.78 -11.11
N GLU A 93 3.84 7.64 -10.25
CA GLU A 93 3.85 7.49 -8.81
C GLU A 93 2.42 7.46 -8.26
N SER A 94 2.16 6.52 -7.35
CA SER A 94 0.95 6.53 -6.56
C SER A 94 0.95 7.73 -5.63
N LYS A 95 0.23 8.80 -6.02
CA LYS A 95 -0.05 9.95 -5.14
C LYS A 95 -0.73 9.52 -3.84
N TYR A 96 -1.49 8.43 -3.87
CA TYR A 96 -2.19 7.85 -2.71
C TYR A 96 -1.22 7.34 -1.64
N ILE A 97 -0.10 6.77 -2.05
CA ILE A 97 0.91 6.20 -1.15
C ILE A 97 1.70 7.28 -0.39
N LYS A 98 1.96 8.44 -1.02
CA LYS A 98 2.51 9.59 -0.32
C LYS A 98 1.52 10.15 0.71
N ASN A 99 0.23 10.15 0.41
CA ASN A 99 -0.78 10.67 1.34
C ASN A 99 -0.90 9.83 2.60
N GLU A 100 -0.77 8.51 2.53
CA GLU A 100 -0.82 7.62 3.70
C GLU A 100 0.44 7.72 4.56
N ALA A 101 1.63 7.82 3.93
CA ALA A 101 2.88 8.08 4.64
C ALA A 101 2.88 9.48 5.27
N LYS A 102 2.35 10.50 4.57
CA LYS A 102 2.19 11.87 5.07
C LYS A 102 1.16 11.97 6.19
N LEU A 103 0.07 11.18 6.14
CA LEU A 103 -0.93 11.06 7.20
C LEU A 103 -0.36 10.42 8.48
N LYS A 104 0.62 9.51 8.34
CA LYS A 104 1.36 8.94 9.47
C LYS A 104 2.51 9.81 9.98
N THR A 105 2.94 10.81 9.21
CA THR A 105 3.97 11.81 9.61
C THR A 105 3.37 13.20 9.84
N SER A 106 2.05 13.30 9.99
CA SER A 106 1.33 14.53 10.32
C SER A 106 0.71 14.50 11.72
N ASP A 107 1.35 13.83 12.68
CA ASP A 107 1.10 14.13 14.10
C ASP A 107 1.64 15.52 14.49
N ASP A 108 2.39 16.19 13.60
CA ASP A 108 3.04 17.49 13.90
C ASP A 108 2.33 18.74 13.35
N GLU A 109 1.16 18.65 12.69
CA GLU A 109 0.32 19.84 12.44
C GLU A 109 -1.15 19.56 12.78
N VAL A 110 -1.35 19.31 14.07
CA VAL A 110 -2.65 19.36 14.69
C VAL A 110 -3.23 20.76 14.53
N SER A 111 -4.33 20.89 13.77
CA SER A 111 -5.03 22.17 13.59
C SER A 111 -5.60 22.64 14.94
N TYR A 112 -4.93 23.60 15.56
CA TYR A 112 -5.38 24.24 16.82
C TYR A 112 -6.80 24.80 16.70
N VAL A 113 -7.18 25.27 15.51
CA VAL A 113 -8.55 25.74 15.25
C VAL A 113 -9.54 24.58 15.36
N ALA A 114 -9.28 23.44 14.70
CA ALA A 114 -10.15 22.28 14.76
C ALA A 114 -10.25 21.71 16.19
N ILE A 115 -9.13 21.65 16.92
CA ILE A 115 -9.13 21.25 18.33
C ILE A 115 -9.94 22.22 19.19
N SER A 116 -9.76 23.53 19.00
CA SER A 116 -10.51 24.52 19.77
C SER A 116 -12.02 24.41 19.54
N ILE A 117 -12.45 24.15 18.30
CA ILE A 117 -13.86 23.95 17.96
C ILE A 117 -14.39 22.68 18.64
N LEU A 118 -13.67 21.56 18.55
CA LEU A 118 -14.09 20.29 19.12
C LEU A 118 -14.20 20.36 20.65
N THR A 119 -13.20 20.96 21.30
CA THR A 119 -13.17 21.11 22.76
C THR A 119 -14.27 22.05 23.26
N VAL A 120 -14.47 23.20 22.62
CA VAL A 120 -15.56 24.14 22.96
C VAL A 120 -16.94 23.50 22.77
N SER A 121 -17.14 22.75 21.69
CA SER A 121 -18.38 22.02 21.43
C SER A 121 -18.66 21.01 22.55
N ALA A 122 -17.69 20.16 22.87
CA ALA A 122 -17.83 19.15 23.91
C ALA A 122 -18.14 19.77 25.29
N ILE A 123 -17.42 20.84 25.67
CA ILE A 123 -17.68 21.55 26.94
C ILE A 123 -19.09 22.12 26.96
N SER A 124 -19.55 22.72 25.86
CA SER A 124 -20.90 23.27 25.75
C SER A 124 -21.98 22.19 25.90
N LEU A 125 -21.79 21.03 25.27
CA LEU A 125 -22.72 19.90 25.43
C LEU A 125 -22.74 19.38 26.87
N LEU A 126 -21.58 19.23 27.50
CA LEU A 126 -21.49 18.73 28.88
C LEU A 126 -22.14 19.71 29.87
N TRP A 127 -21.88 21.01 29.72
CA TRP A 127 -22.50 22.05 30.54
C TRP A 127 -24.02 22.08 30.32
N GLY A 128 -24.48 22.07 29.06
CA GLY A 128 -25.91 22.07 28.74
C GLY A 128 -26.63 20.83 29.29
N PHE A 129 -26.00 19.66 29.18
CA PHE A 129 -26.53 18.40 29.73
C PHE A 129 -26.59 18.43 31.27
N ALA A 130 -25.54 18.92 31.93
CA ALA A 130 -25.49 19.03 33.39
C ALA A 130 -26.57 19.98 33.94
N VAL A 131 -26.82 21.11 33.27
CA VAL A 131 -27.92 22.03 33.61
C VAL A 131 -29.28 21.37 33.37
N SER A 132 -29.48 20.75 32.20
CA SER A 132 -30.75 20.09 31.83
C SER A 132 -31.16 18.98 32.80
N LYS A 133 -30.18 18.25 33.34
CA LYS A 133 -30.38 17.18 34.32
C LYS A 133 -30.37 17.65 35.78
N GLY A 134 -30.17 18.95 36.03
CA GLY A 134 -30.18 19.52 37.38
C GLY A 134 -28.97 19.12 38.24
N PHE A 135 -27.86 18.72 37.63
CA PHE A 135 -26.64 18.36 38.35
C PHE A 135 -25.91 19.58 38.94
N ILE A 136 -26.27 20.79 38.54
CA ILE A 136 -25.70 22.05 39.04
C ILE A 136 -26.65 22.65 40.08
N SER A 137 -26.25 22.63 41.35
CA SER A 137 -26.96 23.28 42.44
C SER A 137 -26.58 24.76 42.49
N SER A 138 -27.51 25.67 42.20
CA SER A 138 -27.31 27.10 42.40
C SER A 138 -27.52 27.48 43.87
N LYS A 139 -26.46 27.36 44.67
CA LYS A 139 -26.33 28.06 45.95
C LYS A 139 -25.23 29.10 45.81
N LEU A 140 -25.51 30.18 45.07
CA LEU A 140 -24.69 31.39 45.12
C LEU A 140 -25.49 32.64 44.69
N PHE A 141 -26.53 32.98 45.46
CA PHE A 141 -26.68 34.26 46.16
C PHE A 141 -27.74 34.08 47.26
#